data_AF-A0AA39LVX0-F1
#
_entry.id   AF-A0AA39LVX0-F1
#
_cell.length_a   1.000
_cell.length_b   1.000
_cell.length_c   1.000
_cell.angle_alpha   90.00
_cell.angle_beta   90.00
_cell.angle_gamma   90.00
#
_symmetry.space_group_name_H-M   'P 1'
#
loop_
_entity.id
_entity.type
_entity.pdbx_description
1 polymer ?
#
loop_
_entity_poly.entity_id
_entity_poly.type
_entity_poly.pdbx_seq_one_letter_code
_entity_poly.pdbx_strand_id
1 'polypeptide(L)'
;MRSSSSAVKSKMNSSDSVNLEGKYFVLSASEEDPKRLKVVATSQGRRQDLVELLPAEEAACVNLLCALFNDEIEAKQEEIELLRGAVAQREQSLASVHEHHYRQGQQLHAELERSEREREELHRKMAEADEEAKHLLRQIDASHKVHNTWLHQKHEDQIHKMMKIGGLIIAVLLAVAVGAFFGLFVYLKE
;
A
#
# COMPACT_ATOMS: atom_id res chain seq x y z
N MET A 1 -3.84 28.85 0.55
CA MET A 1 -4.98 29.53 -0.11
C MET A 1 -6.25 29.24 0.70
N ARG A 2 -6.66 30.16 1.59
CA ARG A 2 -7.93 30.08 2.32
C ARG A 2 -8.91 31.00 1.60
N SER A 3 -9.88 30.40 0.92
CA SER A 3 -10.97 31.13 0.28
C SER A 3 -12.19 31.06 1.19
N SER A 4 -12.55 32.24 1.70
CA SER A 4 -13.89 32.75 1.97
C SER A 4 -15.01 31.75 2.24
N SER A 5 -15.57 31.78 3.45
CA SER A 5 -17.00 31.57 3.63
C SER A 5 -17.56 32.73 4.43
N SER A 6 -18.22 33.62 3.70
CA SER A 6 -18.90 34.81 4.19
C SER A 6 -20.01 34.41 5.15
N ALA A 7 -19.94 34.93 6.37
CA ALA A 7 -21.04 34.91 7.32
C ALA A 7 -22.26 35.61 6.69
N VAL A 8 -23.23 34.83 6.25
CA VAL A 8 -24.56 35.33 5.92
C VAL A 8 -25.26 35.61 7.26
N LYS A 9 -25.08 36.83 7.77
CA LYS A 9 -25.98 37.42 8.76
C LYS A 9 -27.33 37.59 8.08
N SER A 10 -28.14 36.53 8.11
CA SER A 10 -29.58 36.63 7.90
C SER A 10 -30.16 37.42 9.06
N LYS A 11 -30.25 38.75 8.88
CA LYS A 11 -31.21 39.58 9.60
C LYS A 11 -32.58 39.05 9.23
N MET A 12 -33.07 38.09 10.01
CA MET A 12 -34.48 37.76 10.03
C MET A 12 -35.15 38.96 10.69
N ASN A 13 -35.60 39.90 9.87
CA ASN A 13 -36.51 40.94 10.31
C ASN A 13 -37.69 40.21 10.94
N SER A 14 -37.81 40.35 12.26
CA SER A 14 -38.95 39.90 13.04
C SER A 14 -40.19 40.57 12.48
N SER A 15 -40.87 39.81 11.62
CA SER A 15 -42.33 39.70 11.51
C SER A 15 -43.09 40.80 12.22
N ASP A 16 -43.74 41.63 11.41
CA ASP A 16 -44.83 42.52 11.80
C ASP A 16 -45.76 41.82 12.80
N SER A 17 -45.60 42.16 14.08
CA SER A 17 -46.57 41.82 15.10
C SER A 17 -47.82 42.63 14.78
N VAL A 18 -48.84 41.98 14.21
CA VAL A 18 -50.17 42.56 14.07
C VAL A 18 -50.68 42.85 15.48
N ASN A 19 -50.55 44.11 15.88
CA ASN A 19 -50.82 44.62 17.21
C ASN A 19 -52.32 44.81 17.36
N LEU A 20 -53.03 43.72 17.66
CA LEU A 20 -54.38 43.76 18.19
C LEU A 20 -54.26 44.10 19.68
N GLU A 21 -54.42 45.39 20.02
CA GLU A 21 -54.59 45.88 21.40
C GLU A 21 -53.44 45.58 22.40
N GLY A 22 -52.17 45.78 22.02
CA GLY A 22 -51.04 45.66 22.98
C GLY A 22 -50.81 44.24 23.51
N LYS A 23 -51.35 43.23 22.81
CA LYS A 23 -51.09 41.80 23.02
C LYS A 23 -50.17 41.29 21.92
N TYR A 24 -49.15 40.53 22.28
CA TYR A 24 -48.32 39.77 21.33
C TYR A 24 -48.46 38.28 21.60
N PHE A 25 -48.47 37.47 20.54
CA PHE A 25 -48.68 36.03 20.61
C PHE A 25 -47.37 35.28 20.52
N VAL A 26 -47.19 34.28 21.38
CA VAL A 26 -45.98 33.46 21.44
C VAL A 26 -46.37 32.00 21.54
N LEU A 27 -45.64 31.13 20.83
CA LEU A 27 -45.71 29.70 21.05
C LEU A 27 -45.03 29.37 22.38
N SER A 28 -45.76 28.72 23.28
CA SER A 28 -45.25 28.28 24.57
C SER A 28 -45.59 26.82 24.79
N ALA A 29 -44.79 26.14 25.61
CA ALA A 29 -45.16 24.81 26.08
C ALA A 29 -46.48 24.90 26.85
N SER A 30 -47.37 23.94 26.63
CA SER A 30 -48.58 23.82 27.42
C SER A 30 -48.21 23.48 28.86
N GLU A 31 -48.92 24.09 29.81
CA GLU A 31 -48.75 23.80 31.23
C GLU A 31 -49.28 22.40 31.59
N GLU A 32 -50.26 21.91 30.82
CA GLU A 32 -50.87 20.58 30.99
C GLU A 32 -49.99 19.48 30.39
N ASP A 33 -49.36 19.75 29.25
CA ASP A 33 -48.40 18.87 28.60
C ASP A 33 -47.21 19.67 28.05
N PRO A 34 -46.07 19.67 28.76
CA PRO A 34 -44.89 20.43 28.35
C PRO A 34 -44.32 20.04 26.99
N LYS A 35 -44.69 18.87 26.44
CA LYS A 35 -44.27 18.42 25.12
C LYS A 35 -45.08 19.07 24.00
N ARG A 36 -46.28 19.56 24.30
CA ARG A 36 -47.18 20.17 23.32
C ARG A 36 -47.07 21.69 23.39
N LEU A 37 -47.04 22.32 22.23
CA LEU A 37 -47.04 23.77 22.08
C LEU A 37 -48.47 24.29 21.98
N LYS A 38 -48.68 25.46 22.59
CA LYS A 38 -49.90 26.26 22.47
C LYS A 38 -49.57 27.71 22.21
N VAL A 39 -50.55 28.46 21.69
CA VAL A 39 -50.39 29.89 21.45
C VAL A 39 -50.87 30.65 22.67
N VAL A 40 -49.99 31.47 23.23
CA VAL A 40 -50.27 32.28 24.42
C VAL A 40 -50.23 33.75 24.05
N ALA A 41 -51.28 34.47 24.41
CA ALA A 41 -51.33 35.92 24.36
C ALA A 41 -50.60 36.50 25.58
N THR A 42 -49.70 37.44 25.33
CA THR A 42 -48.93 38.14 26.37
C THR A 42 -49.24 39.62 26.34
N SER A 43 -49.62 40.17 27.50
CA SER A 43 -49.81 41.62 27.69
C SER A 43 -49.50 42.01 29.13
N GLN A 44 -48.73 43.09 29.30
CA GLN A 44 -48.35 43.65 30.61
C GLN A 44 -47.85 42.61 31.63
N GLY A 45 -47.09 41.61 31.17
CA GLY A 45 -46.53 40.55 32.01
C GLY A 45 -47.49 39.41 32.37
N ARG A 46 -48.76 39.47 31.94
CA ARG A 46 -49.71 38.35 32.06
C ARG A 46 -49.71 37.50 30.80
N ARG A 47 -49.82 36.19 31.01
CA ARG A 47 -49.94 35.16 29.98
C ARG A 47 -51.35 34.60 30.03
N GLN A 48 -52.01 34.53 28.88
CA GLN A 48 -53.33 33.95 28.77
C GLN A 48 -53.41 33.11 27.50
N ASP A 49 -54.12 31.99 27.56
CA ASP A 49 -54.30 31.13 26.41
C ASP A 49 -55.05 31.88 25.29
N LEU A 50 -54.59 31.75 24.03
CA LEU A 50 -55.29 32.35 22.91
C LEU A 50 -56.71 31.79 22.77
N VAL A 51 -56.90 30.51 23.07
CA VAL A 51 -58.19 29.80 22.94
C VAL A 51 -59.25 30.40 23.89
N GLU A 52 -58.83 30.89 25.06
CA GLU A 52 -59.73 31.53 26.04
C GLU A 52 -60.20 32.93 25.59
N LEU A 53 -59.50 33.55 24.64
CA LEU A 53 -59.79 34.90 24.16
C LEU A 53 -60.68 34.89 22.91
N LEU A 54 -60.94 33.73 22.32
CA LEU A 54 -61.63 33.58 21.05
C LEU A 54 -63.07 33.06 21.23
N PRO A 55 -64.00 33.42 20.32
CA PRO A 55 -65.29 32.76 20.18
C PRO A 55 -65.14 31.24 20.00
N ALA A 56 -66.16 30.48 20.40
CA ALA A 56 -66.10 29.01 20.42
C ALA A 56 -65.69 28.37 19.08
N GLU A 57 -66.15 28.90 17.95
CA GLU A 57 -65.81 28.40 16.61
C GLU A 57 -64.33 28.64 16.27
N GLU A 58 -63.83 29.84 16.53
CA GLU A 58 -62.42 30.21 16.28
C GLU A 58 -61.47 29.48 17.24
N ALA A 59 -61.87 29.35 18.50
CA ALA A 59 -61.18 28.57 19.52
C ALA A 59 -61.04 27.09 19.13
N ALA A 60 -62.10 26.50 18.56
CA ALA A 60 -62.06 25.13 18.05
C ALA A 60 -61.08 24.98 16.87
N CYS A 61 -61.07 25.93 15.94
CA CYS A 61 -60.11 25.95 14.83
C CYS A 61 -58.65 26.06 15.30
N VAL A 62 -58.37 26.94 16.26
CA VAL A 62 -57.03 27.09 16.84
C VAL A 62 -56.58 25.82 17.56
N ASN A 63 -57.47 25.19 18.33
CA ASN A 63 -57.18 23.91 18.99
C ASN A 63 -56.86 22.80 17.98
N LEU A 64 -57.63 22.70 16.90
CA LEU A 64 -57.38 21.72 15.84
C LEU A 64 -56.01 21.95 15.16
N LEU A 65 -55.69 23.20 14.82
CA LEU A 65 -54.40 23.54 14.23
C LEU A 65 -53.23 23.26 15.18
N CYS A 66 -53.37 23.61 16.47
CA CYS A 66 -52.36 23.30 17.47
C CYS A 66 -52.19 21.79 17.64
N ALA A 67 -53.27 21.01 17.60
CA ALA A 67 -53.19 19.55 17.67
C ALA A 67 -52.42 18.99 16.47
N LEU A 68 -52.82 19.33 15.24
CA LEU A 68 -52.14 18.88 14.02
C LEU A 68 -50.66 19.27 13.99
N PHE A 69 -50.32 20.48 14.44
CA PHE A 69 -48.93 20.93 14.48
C PHE A 69 -48.10 20.17 15.50
N ASN A 70 -48.66 19.87 16.68
CA ASN A 70 -47.97 19.07 17.70
C ASN A 70 -47.76 17.63 17.24
N ASP A 71 -48.76 17.04 16.59
CA ASP A 71 -48.67 15.67 16.08
C ASP A 71 -47.58 15.57 14.99
N GLU A 72 -47.46 16.58 14.12
CA GLU A 72 -46.36 16.66 13.13
C GLU A 72 -45.00 16.85 13.81
N ILE A 73 -44.89 17.67 14.86
CA ILE A 73 -43.64 17.83 15.62
C ILE A 73 -43.22 16.50 16.25
N GLU A 74 -44.17 15.77 16.85
CA GLU A 74 -43.90 14.46 17.46
C GLU A 74 -43.42 13.46 16.41
N ALA A 75 -44.11 13.36 15.28
CA ALA A 75 -43.69 12.50 14.17
C ALA A 75 -42.30 12.85 13.65
N LYS A 76 -41.97 14.15 13.53
CA LYS A 76 -40.63 14.59 13.11
C LYS A 76 -39.56 14.33 14.17
N GLN A 77 -39.91 14.43 15.45
CA GLN A 77 -39.01 14.11 16.54
C GLN A 77 -38.66 12.62 16.54
N GLU A 78 -39.65 11.74 16.33
CA GLU A 78 -39.41 10.30 16.16
C GLU A 78 -38.53 10.00 14.95
N GLU A 79 -38.79 10.65 13.80
CA GLU A 79 -37.96 10.51 12.60
C GLU A 79 -36.50 10.92 12.88
N ILE A 80 -36.28 12.03 13.59
CA ILE A 80 -34.95 12.48 14.00
C ILE A 80 -34.27 11.46 14.91
N GLU A 81 -34.99 10.86 15.86
CA GLU A 81 -34.45 9.86 16.77
C GLU A 81 -34.04 8.58 16.04
N LEU A 82 -34.86 8.11 15.10
CA LEU A 82 -34.53 6.98 14.22
C LEU A 82 -33.29 7.28 13.37
N LEU A 83 -33.22 8.47 12.77
CA LEU A 83 -32.07 8.90 11.98
C LEU A 83 -30.80 9.00 12.82
N ARG A 84 -30.89 9.53 14.05
CA ARG A 84 -29.76 9.57 14.99
C ARG A 84 -29.27 8.16 15.33
N GLY A 85 -30.19 7.22 15.59
CA GLY A 85 -29.84 5.82 15.82
C GLY A 85 -29.13 5.19 14.62
N ALA A 86 -29.65 5.42 13.40
CA ALA A 86 -29.05 4.91 12.17
C ALA A 86 -27.65 5.51 11.89
N VAL A 87 -27.47 6.82 12.16
CA VAL A 87 -26.16 7.48 12.04
C VAL A 87 -25.18 6.90 13.04
N ALA A 88 -25.57 6.75 14.32
CA ALA A 88 -24.69 6.18 15.34
C ALA A 88 -24.25 4.74 14.99
N GLN A 89 -25.15 3.90 14.47
CA GLN A 89 -24.80 2.56 13.99
C GLN A 89 -23.82 2.60 12.81
N ARG A 90 -24.01 3.51 11.85
CA ARG A 90 -23.09 3.69 10.72
C ARG A 90 -21.73 4.18 11.16
N GLU A 91 -21.66 5.13 12.08
CA GLU A 91 -20.41 5.63 12.64
C GLU A 91 -19.64 4.52 13.37
N GLN A 92 -20.34 3.70 14.17
CA GLN A 92 -19.75 2.55 14.83
C GLN A 92 -19.20 1.52 13.82
N SER A 93 -19.98 1.19 12.78
CA SER A 93 -19.55 0.28 11.73
C SER A 93 -18.36 0.83 10.94
N LEU A 94 -18.33 2.13 10.68
CA LEU A 94 -17.23 2.79 9.99
C LEU A 94 -15.95 2.75 10.84
N ALA A 95 -16.07 3.02 12.14
CA ALA A 95 -14.95 2.91 13.08
C ALA A 95 -14.37 1.50 13.11
N SER A 96 -15.21 0.46 13.16
CA SER A 96 -14.73 -0.93 13.17
C SER A 96 -14.04 -1.32 11.85
N VAL A 97 -14.57 -0.87 10.72
CA VAL A 97 -13.97 -1.12 9.40
C VAL A 97 -12.63 -0.39 9.27
N HIS A 98 -12.56 0.85 9.75
CA HIS A 98 -11.32 1.63 9.74
C HIS A 98 -10.23 0.96 10.59
N GLU A 99 -10.56 0.52 11.80
CA GLU A 99 -9.63 -0.18 12.69
C GLU A 99 -9.14 -1.50 12.06
N HIS A 100 -10.04 -2.26 11.43
CA HIS A 100 -9.68 -3.49 10.73
C HIS A 100 -8.69 -3.23 9.59
N HIS A 101 -8.99 -2.28 8.70
CA HIS A 101 -8.10 -1.95 7.58
C HIS A 101 -6.77 -1.36 8.05
N TYR A 102 -6.78 -0.57 9.12
CA TYR A 102 -5.55 -0.04 9.71
C TYR A 102 -4.64 -1.17 10.20
N ARG A 103 -5.19 -2.15 10.94
CA ARG A 103 -4.43 -3.34 11.38
C ARG A 103 -3.91 -4.17 10.21
N GLN A 104 -4.75 -4.40 9.21
CA GLN A 104 -4.35 -5.13 8.01
C GLN A 104 -3.22 -4.42 7.26
N GLY A 105 -3.28 -3.09 7.14
CA GLY A 105 -2.22 -2.28 6.54
C GLY A 105 -0.90 -2.38 7.30
N GLN A 106 -0.94 -2.36 8.64
CA GLN A 106 0.27 -2.56 9.46
C GLN A 106 0.88 -3.95 9.27
N GLN A 107 0.06 -4.99 9.17
CA GLN A 107 0.53 -6.37 8.93
C GLN A 107 1.21 -6.48 7.56
N LEU A 108 0.57 -5.98 6.50
CA LEU A 108 1.12 -5.99 5.15
C LEU A 108 2.44 -5.19 5.06
N HIS A 109 2.52 -4.06 5.77
CA HIS A 109 3.76 -3.28 5.82
C HIS A 109 4.89 -4.05 6.49
N ALA A 110 4.61 -4.72 7.61
CA ALA A 110 5.60 -5.55 8.29
C ALA A 110 6.03 -6.76 7.45
N GLU A 111 5.12 -7.37 6.69
CA GLU A 111 5.43 -8.45 5.74
C GLU A 111 6.31 -7.94 4.59
N LEU A 112 6.00 -6.76 4.05
CA LEU A 112 6.80 -6.13 2.99
C LEU A 112 8.24 -5.87 3.48
N GLU A 113 8.41 -5.28 4.66
CA GLU A 113 9.75 -5.04 5.23
C GLU A 113 10.54 -6.34 5.42
N ARG A 114 9.89 -7.44 5.86
CA ARG A 114 10.57 -8.74 5.96
C ARG A 114 10.98 -9.26 4.60
N SER A 115 10.09 -9.18 3.61
CA SER A 115 10.38 -9.62 2.25
C SER A 115 11.52 -8.82 1.62
N GLU A 116 11.60 -7.50 1.88
CA GLU A 116 12.70 -6.67 1.41
C GLU A 116 14.03 -7.09 2.03
N ARG A 117 14.07 -7.33 3.35
CA ARG A 117 15.27 -7.82 4.04
C ARG A 117 15.72 -9.19 3.52
N GLU A 118 14.78 -10.12 3.33
CA GLU A 118 15.06 -11.44 2.76
C GLU A 118 15.60 -11.34 1.33
N ARG A 119 15.05 -10.42 0.52
CA ARG A 119 15.53 -10.16 -0.84
C ARG A 119 16.96 -9.60 -0.85
N GLU A 120 17.26 -8.65 0.05
CA GLU A 120 18.61 -8.11 0.20
C GLU A 120 19.61 -9.18 0.64
N GLU A 121 19.24 -10.03 1.60
CA GLU A 121 20.08 -11.14 2.05
C GLU A 121 20.33 -12.15 0.92
N LEU A 122 19.30 -12.47 0.13
CA LEU A 122 19.42 -13.34 -1.04
C LEU A 122 20.37 -12.73 -2.08
N HIS A 123 20.22 -11.45 -2.40
CA HIS A 123 21.13 -10.76 -3.32
C HIS A 123 22.58 -10.79 -2.84
N ARG A 124 22.81 -10.62 -1.54
CA ARG A 124 24.15 -10.75 -0.95
C ARG A 124 24.71 -12.16 -1.14
N LYS A 125 23.94 -13.20 -0.80
CA LYS A 125 24.36 -14.60 -0.96
C LYS A 125 24.65 -14.95 -2.42
N MET A 126 23.85 -14.43 -3.37
CA MET A 126 24.09 -14.62 -4.79
C MET A 126 25.39 -13.96 -5.25
N ALA A 127 25.69 -12.75 -4.76
CA ALA A 127 26.94 -12.06 -5.07
C ALA A 127 28.16 -12.81 -4.49
N GLU A 128 28.07 -13.31 -3.25
CA GLU A 128 29.10 -14.14 -2.63
C GLU A 128 29.35 -15.43 -3.44
N ALA A 129 28.29 -16.14 -3.82
CA ALA A 129 28.38 -17.35 -4.63
C ALA A 129 28.97 -17.09 -6.03
N ASP A 130 28.65 -15.95 -6.66
CA ASP A 130 29.23 -15.57 -7.95
C ASP A 130 30.73 -15.27 -7.85
N GLU A 131 31.18 -14.59 -6.79
CA GLU A 131 32.61 -14.37 -6.54
C GLU A 131 33.35 -15.67 -6.23
N GLU A 132 32.76 -16.59 -5.46
CA GLU A 132 33.31 -17.93 -5.23
C GLU A 132 33.44 -18.72 -6.55
N ALA A 133 32.41 -18.71 -7.39
CA ALA A 133 32.43 -19.36 -8.69
C ALA A 133 33.52 -18.79 -9.61
N LYS A 134 33.67 -17.46 -9.66
CA LYS A 134 34.76 -16.80 -10.40
C LYS A 134 36.12 -17.20 -9.87
N HIS A 135 36.28 -17.28 -8.54
CA HIS A 135 37.52 -17.70 -7.93
C HIS A 135 37.88 -19.15 -8.28
N LEU A 136 36.91 -20.07 -8.19
CA LEU A 136 37.10 -21.46 -8.59
C LEU A 136 37.44 -21.60 -10.08
N LEU A 137 36.77 -20.85 -10.96
CA LEU A 137 37.09 -20.82 -12.39
C LEU A 137 38.54 -20.36 -12.65
N ARG A 138 39.00 -19.31 -11.94
CA ARG A 138 40.40 -18.86 -12.03
C ARG A 138 41.38 -19.92 -11.55
N GLN A 139 41.06 -20.65 -10.48
CA GLN A 139 41.90 -21.75 -9.99
C GLN A 139 41.98 -22.90 -10.99
N ILE A 140 40.85 -23.30 -11.59
CA ILE A 140 40.80 -24.34 -12.62
C ILE A 140 41.61 -23.91 -13.84
N ASP A 141 41.42 -22.68 -14.33
CA ASP A 141 42.18 -22.16 -15.48
C ASP A 141 43.69 -22.10 -15.21
N ALA A 142 44.08 -21.65 -14.02
CA ALA A 142 45.48 -21.65 -13.61
C ALA A 142 46.07 -23.07 -13.54
N SER A 143 45.31 -24.02 -12.97
CA SER A 143 45.70 -25.42 -12.89
C SER A 143 45.84 -26.04 -14.29
N HIS A 144 44.88 -25.81 -15.18
CA HIS A 144 44.91 -26.28 -16.55
C HIS A 144 46.11 -25.71 -17.34
N LYS A 145 46.42 -24.43 -17.17
CA LYS A 145 47.59 -23.80 -17.78
C LYS A 145 48.89 -24.47 -17.33
N VAL A 146 49.07 -24.69 -16.03
CA VAL A 146 50.25 -25.38 -15.48
C VAL A 146 50.33 -26.83 -15.94
N HIS A 147 49.19 -27.54 -15.98
CA HIS A 147 49.17 -28.92 -16.45
C HIS A 147 49.54 -29.02 -17.93
N ASN A 148 49.00 -28.14 -18.77
CA ASN A 148 49.33 -28.09 -20.20
C ASN A 148 50.80 -27.74 -20.44
N THR A 149 51.37 -26.76 -19.73
CA THR A 149 52.79 -26.42 -19.88
C THR A 149 53.69 -27.57 -19.45
N TRP A 150 53.37 -28.23 -18.32
CA TRP A 150 54.07 -29.43 -17.89
C TRP A 150 53.99 -30.56 -18.91
N LEU A 151 52.81 -30.79 -19.48
CA LEU A 151 52.59 -31.81 -20.51
C LEU A 151 53.41 -31.49 -21.78
N HIS A 152 53.39 -30.24 -22.23
CA HIS A 152 54.18 -29.78 -23.37
C HIS A 152 55.68 -29.99 -23.15
N GLN A 153 56.20 -29.60 -21.99
CA GLN A 153 57.61 -29.81 -21.65
C GLN A 153 57.98 -31.29 -21.64
N LYS A 154 57.11 -32.14 -21.08
CA LYS A 154 57.29 -33.59 -21.10
C LYS A 154 57.29 -34.17 -22.52
N HIS A 155 56.43 -33.67 -23.40
CA HIS A 155 56.41 -34.06 -24.81
C HIS A 155 57.67 -33.61 -25.54
N GLU A 156 58.17 -32.39 -25.31
CA GLU A 156 59.44 -31.92 -25.87
C GLU A 156 60.62 -32.80 -25.45
N ASP A 157 60.69 -33.16 -24.16
CA ASP A 157 61.74 -34.05 -23.64
C ASP A 157 61.69 -35.44 -24.30
N GLN A 158 60.47 -35.97 -24.50
CA GLN A 158 60.29 -37.25 -25.20
C GLN A 158 60.70 -37.17 -26.67
N ILE A 159 60.28 -36.11 -27.38
CA ILE A 159 60.66 -35.87 -28.77
C ILE A 159 62.17 -35.72 -28.90
N HIS A 160 62.82 -34.99 -27.99
CA HIS A 160 64.27 -34.82 -28.00
C HIS A 160 65.03 -36.12 -27.79
N LYS A 161 64.56 -36.99 -26.88
CA LYS A 161 65.11 -38.34 -26.69
C LYS A 161 64.92 -39.20 -27.94
N MET A 162 63.74 -39.18 -28.55
CA MET A 162 63.48 -39.91 -29.79
C MET A 162 64.32 -39.41 -30.96
N MET A 163 64.52 -38.10 -31.11
CA MET A 163 65.41 -37.53 -32.13
C MET A 163 66.86 -37.96 -31.95
N LYS A 164 67.39 -37.99 -30.72
CA LYS A 164 68.76 -38.49 -30.45
C LYS A 164 68.93 -39.95 -30.86
N ILE A 165 67.96 -40.80 -30.51
CA ILE A 165 67.99 -42.22 -30.85
C ILE A 165 67.85 -42.40 -32.37
N GLY A 166 66.89 -41.71 -32.99
CA GLY A 166 66.69 -41.75 -34.45
C GLY A 166 67.93 -41.27 -35.21
N GLY A 167 68.57 -40.18 -34.78
CA GLY A 167 69.81 -39.68 -35.35
C GLY A 167 70.97 -40.67 -35.22
N LEU A 168 71.09 -41.36 -34.08
CA LEU A 168 72.10 -42.40 -33.88
C LEU A 168 71.86 -43.60 -34.82
N ILE A 169 70.61 -44.06 -34.96
CA ILE A 169 70.25 -45.14 -35.88
C ILE A 169 70.60 -44.75 -37.33
N ILE A 170 70.26 -43.54 -37.76
CA ILE A 170 70.60 -43.04 -39.10
C ILE A 170 72.12 -43.00 -39.30
N ALA A 171 72.88 -42.50 -38.32
CA ALA A 171 74.34 -42.43 -38.39
C ALA A 171 74.98 -43.83 -38.52
N VAL A 172 74.49 -44.82 -37.77
CA VAL A 172 74.95 -46.21 -37.85
C VAL A 172 74.64 -46.79 -39.23
N LEU A 173 73.42 -46.62 -39.75
CA LEU A 173 73.06 -47.09 -41.09
C LEU A 173 73.94 -46.46 -42.17
N LEU A 174 74.25 -45.17 -42.04
CA LEU A 174 75.11 -44.45 -42.97
C LEU A 174 76.56 -44.95 -42.91
N ALA A 175 77.08 -45.24 -41.71
CA ALA A 175 78.39 -45.86 -41.53
C ALA A 175 78.47 -47.26 -42.15
N VAL A 176 77.42 -48.08 -41.99
CA VAL A 176 77.33 -49.41 -42.63
C VAL A 176 77.29 -49.28 -44.16
N ALA A 177 76.50 -48.36 -44.70
CA ALA A 177 76.43 -48.12 -46.15
C ALA A 177 77.77 -47.66 -46.73
N VAL A 178 78.47 -46.75 -46.04
CA VAL A 178 79.81 -46.29 -46.44
C VAL A 178 80.83 -47.43 -46.34
N GLY A 179 80.83 -48.20 -45.26
CA GLY A 179 81.71 -49.36 -45.10
C GLY A 179 81.47 -50.42 -46.18
N ALA A 180 80.21 -50.72 -46.50
CA ALA A 180 79.84 -51.62 -47.59
C ALA A 180 80.33 -51.08 -48.94
N PHE A 181 80.17 -49.78 -49.22
CA PHE A 181 80.67 -49.15 -50.44
C PHE A 181 82.20 -49.26 -50.57
N PHE A 182 82.95 -48.99 -49.49
CA PHE A 182 84.41 -49.14 -49.48
C PHE A 182 84.84 -50.60 -49.65
N GLY A 183 84.17 -51.56 -48.98
CA GLY A 183 84.46 -52.98 -49.16
C GLY A 183 84.23 -53.47 -50.59
N LEU A 184 83.12 -53.04 -51.20
CA LEU A 184 82.79 -53.35 -52.58
C LEU A 184 83.78 -52.69 -53.56
N PHE A 185 84.23 -51.47 -53.27
CA PHE A 185 85.25 -50.76 -54.05
C PHE A 185 86.63 -51.43 -53.98
N VAL A 186 87.05 -51.91 -52.80
CA VAL A 186 88.31 -52.65 -52.65
C VAL A 186 88.24 -54.00 -53.35
N TYR A 187 87.13 -54.73 -53.20
CA TYR A 187 86.91 -56.02 -53.88
C TYR A 187 86.88 -55.89 -55.41
N LEU A 188 86.42 -54.76 -55.95
CA LEU A 188 86.47 -54.46 -57.39
C LEU A 188 87.86 -54.05 -57.92
N LYS A 189 88.81 -53.77 -57.02
CA LYS A 189 90.15 -53.27 -57.37
C LYS A 189 91.23 -54.35 -57.31
N GLU A 190 90.91 -55.51 -56.74
CA GLU A 190 91.69 -56.77 -56.77
C GLU A 190 91.29 -57.61 -57.98
#